data_AF-A0A7M5XG82-F1
#
_entry.id   AF-A0A7M5XG82-F1
#
_cell.length_a   1.000
_cell.length_b   1.000
_cell.length_c   1.000
_cell.angle_alpha   90.00
_cell.angle_beta   90.00
_cell.angle_gamma   90.00
#
_symmetry.space_group_name_H-M   'P 1'
#
loop_
_entity.id
_entity.type
_entity.pdbx_description
1 polymer ?
#
loop_
_entity_poly.entity_id
_entity_poly.type
_entity_poly.pdbx_seq_one_letter_code
_entity_poly.pdbx_strand_id
1 'polypeptide(L)'
;MANCGEVNSRQILFDIIHEPKYTEEEVKDLLSKAIYPPNVGTELLFENRYCRVWDFYLEPDGGDPLKNAHHHVLDYVFVYVACGRLLGYHPDGRPGLFDSVMENNEVVWEEIPSTAAENVEYAHAGKNGLKNKITWTGT
;
A
#
# COMPACT_ATOMS: atom_id res chain seq x y z
N MET A 1 3.26 -15.06 19.08
CA MET A 1 4.60 -15.49 19.57
C MET A 1 5.35 -14.23 19.97
N ALA A 2 5.88 -14.16 21.19
CA ALA A 2 6.70 -13.02 21.62
C ALA A 2 8.13 -13.22 21.09
N ASN A 3 8.69 -12.17 20.50
CA ASN A 3 10.05 -12.16 19.97
C ASN A 3 11.05 -12.10 21.13
N CYS A 4 11.96 -13.09 21.22
CA CYS A 4 12.95 -13.24 22.30
C CYS A 4 14.21 -12.37 22.13
N GLY A 5 14.20 -11.36 21.25
CA GLY A 5 15.15 -10.25 21.29
C GLY A 5 16.46 -10.43 20.51
N GLU A 6 16.71 -11.57 19.85
CA GLU A 6 17.92 -11.74 19.02
C GLU A 6 17.71 -11.35 17.54
N VAL A 7 16.46 -11.32 17.06
CA VAL A 7 16.11 -10.92 15.70
C VAL A 7 14.85 -10.07 15.75
N ASN A 8 14.92 -8.78 15.40
CA ASN A 8 13.73 -7.96 15.17
C ASN A 8 13.00 -8.46 13.92
N SER A 9 12.10 -9.43 14.10
CA SER A 9 11.22 -9.94 13.06
C SER A 9 9.78 -9.56 13.38
N ARG A 10 9.02 -9.29 12.31
CA ARG A 10 7.57 -9.15 12.34
C ARG A 10 6.98 -10.30 11.54
N GLN A 11 5.91 -10.88 12.04
CA GLN A 11 5.17 -11.93 11.36
C GLN A 11 3.79 -11.39 11.05
N ILE A 12 3.40 -11.48 9.79
CA ILE A 12 2.05 -11.16 9.33
C ILE A 12 1.45 -12.48 8.84
N LEU A 13 0.31 -12.86 9.41
CA LEU A 13 -0.43 -14.07 9.04
C LEU A 13 -1.69 -13.67 8.29
N PHE A 14 -1.91 -14.26 7.12
CA PHE A 14 -3.15 -14.13 6.36
C PHE A 14 -3.81 -15.51 6.27
N ASP A 15 -5.03 -15.59 6.77
CA ASP A 15 -5.87 -16.78 6.62
C ASP A 15 -6.75 -16.62 5.38
N ILE A 16 -6.66 -17.57 4.45
CA ILE A 16 -7.51 -17.61 3.25
C ILE A 16 -8.83 -18.28 3.65
N ILE A 17 -9.86 -17.45 3.85
CA ILE A 17 -11.18 -17.92 4.27
C ILE A 17 -12.07 -18.35 3.10
N HIS A 18 -11.80 -17.84 1.89
CA HIS A 18 -12.53 -18.12 0.66
C HIS A 18 -11.60 -18.17 -0.55
N GLU A 19 -12.07 -18.79 -1.63
CA GLU A 19 -11.37 -18.72 -2.92
C GLU A 19 -11.25 -17.27 -3.42
N PRO A 20 -10.16 -16.93 -4.14
CA PRO A 20 -10.01 -15.61 -4.74
C PRO A 20 -11.20 -15.23 -5.62
N LYS A 21 -11.60 -13.96 -5.54
CA LYS A 21 -12.70 -13.37 -6.33
C LYS A 21 -12.47 -13.44 -7.85
N TYR A 22 -11.20 -13.42 -8.26
CA TYR A 22 -10.78 -13.33 -9.66
C TYR A 22 -9.87 -14.51 -10.03
N THR A 23 -9.94 -14.94 -11.29
CA THR A 23 -8.95 -15.85 -11.87
C THR A 23 -7.62 -15.13 -12.14
N GLU A 24 -6.55 -15.88 -12.43
CA GLU A 24 -5.26 -15.28 -12.80
C GLU A 24 -5.36 -14.49 -14.12
N GLU A 25 -6.21 -14.91 -15.06
CA GLU A 25 -6.48 -14.20 -16.31
C GLU A 25 -7.22 -12.88 -16.05
N GLU A 26 -8.23 -12.88 -15.17
CA GLU A 26 -8.97 -11.67 -14.79
C GLU A 26 -8.07 -10.68 -14.04
N VAL A 27 -7.21 -11.18 -13.15
CA VAL A 27 -6.20 -10.33 -12.48
C VAL A 27 -5.26 -9.69 -13.50
N LYS A 28 -4.76 -10.46 -14.48
CA LYS A 28 -3.91 -9.91 -15.55
C LYS A 28 -4.64 -8.85 -16.38
N ASP A 29 -5.91 -9.09 -16.70
CA ASP A 29 -6.74 -8.15 -17.45
C ASP A 29 -6.94 -6.83 -16.67
N LEU A 30 -7.34 -6.91 -15.39
CA LEU A 30 -7.50 -5.75 -14.50
C LEU A 30 -6.20 -4.93 -14.37
N LEU A 31 -5.07 -5.60 -14.17
CA LEU A 31 -3.76 -4.94 -14.09
C LEU A 31 -3.37 -4.26 -15.41
N SER A 32 -3.70 -4.88 -16.55
CA SER A 32 -3.38 -4.34 -17.87
C SER A 32 -4.21 -3.11 -18.26
N LYS A 33 -5.41 -2.97 -17.69
CA LYS A 33 -6.31 -1.84 -17.93
C LYS A 33 -6.01 -0.62 -17.08
N ALA A 34 -5.15 -0.75 -16.07
CA ALA A 34 -4.81 0.33 -15.15
C ALA A 34 -4.24 1.55 -15.89
N ILE A 35 -4.86 2.72 -15.65
CA ILE A 35 -4.40 4.02 -16.19
C ILE A 35 -2.98 4.40 -15.71
N TYR A 36 -2.68 4.14 -14.44
CA TYR A 36 -1.36 4.31 -13.83
C TYR A 36 -0.78 2.94 -13.47
N PRO A 37 0.56 2.81 -13.29
CA PRO A 37 1.15 1.56 -12.88
C PRO A 37 0.49 1.01 -11.59
N PRO A 38 0.10 -0.27 -11.52
CA PRO A 38 -0.54 -0.86 -10.35
C PRO A 38 0.46 -1.30 -9.28
N ASN A 39 1.58 -0.59 -9.19
CA ASN A 39 2.68 -0.84 -8.26
C ASN A 39 2.52 0.11 -7.08
N VAL A 40 2.05 -0.43 -5.95
CA VAL A 40 1.63 0.34 -4.77
C VAL A 40 2.74 0.54 -3.73
N GLY A 41 3.90 -0.09 -3.95
CA GLY A 41 5.03 -0.14 -3.02
C GLY A 41 6.35 0.32 -3.61
N THR A 42 7.38 0.32 -2.76
CA THR A 42 8.78 0.54 -3.16
C THR A 42 9.44 -0.71 -3.69
N GLU A 43 9.10 -1.88 -3.15
CA GLU A 43 9.69 -3.16 -3.54
C GLU A 43 8.64 -4.27 -3.48
N LEU A 44 8.55 -5.11 -4.52
CA LEU A 44 7.73 -6.31 -4.49
C LEU A 44 8.52 -7.42 -3.79
N LEU A 45 8.08 -7.83 -2.60
CA LEU A 45 8.75 -8.86 -1.81
C LEU A 45 8.32 -10.28 -2.19
N PHE A 46 7.04 -10.43 -2.54
CA PHE A 46 6.43 -11.73 -2.79
C PHE A 46 5.21 -11.58 -3.69
N GLU A 47 5.03 -12.54 -4.59
CA GLU A 47 3.83 -12.65 -5.42
C GLU A 47 3.48 -14.12 -5.64
N ASN A 48 2.19 -14.44 -5.49
CA ASN A 48 1.61 -15.71 -5.88
C ASN A 48 0.16 -15.50 -6.36
N ARG A 49 -0.57 -16.60 -6.57
CA ARG A 49 -1.99 -16.60 -6.96
C ARG A 49 -2.90 -15.78 -6.04
N TYR A 50 -2.60 -15.70 -4.75
CA TYR A 50 -3.48 -15.13 -3.74
C TYR A 50 -3.17 -13.66 -3.44
N CYS A 51 -1.89 -13.26 -3.48
CA CYS A 51 -1.51 -11.90 -3.14
C CYS A 51 -0.18 -11.46 -3.76
N ARG A 52 -0.03 -10.13 -3.79
CA ARG A 52 1.25 -9.43 -3.98
C ARG A 52 1.56 -8.69 -2.69
N VAL A 53 2.72 -8.96 -2.11
CA VAL A 53 3.20 -8.26 -0.91
C VAL A 53 4.27 -7.28 -1.33
N TRP A 54 4.00 -6.01 -1.09
CA TRP A 54 4.93 -4.94 -1.34
C TRP A 54 5.48 -4.40 -0.02
N ASP A 55 6.78 -4.15 0.03
CA ASP A 55 7.32 -3.20 0.98
C ASP A 55 6.98 -1.78 0.51
N PHE A 56 6.68 -0.89 1.44
CA PHE A 56 6.41 0.52 1.16
C PHE A 56 7.13 1.36 2.20
N TYR A 57 8.19 2.03 1.75
CA TYR A 57 8.96 2.94 2.56
C TYR A 57 9.16 4.28 1.84
N LEU A 58 8.86 5.37 2.53
CA LEU A 58 9.22 6.71 2.07
C LEU A 58 10.10 7.35 3.13
N GLU A 59 11.25 7.88 2.71
CA GLU A 59 12.05 8.79 3.55
C GLU A 59 11.19 9.99 4.02
N PRO A 60 11.55 10.68 5.11
CA PRO A 60 10.88 11.93 5.50
C PRO A 60 10.83 12.91 4.33
N ASP A 61 9.68 13.56 4.13
CA ASP A 61 9.36 14.37 2.95
C ASP A 61 9.50 13.65 1.58
N GLY A 62 9.72 12.34 1.58
CA GLY A 62 9.85 11.50 0.40
C GLY A 62 8.51 11.19 -0.27
N GLY A 63 8.58 10.77 -1.53
CA GLY A 63 7.43 10.65 -2.43
C GLY A 63 7.35 11.86 -3.36
N ASP A 64 7.25 11.59 -4.67
CA ASP A 64 7.05 12.60 -5.71
C ASP A 64 5.65 12.41 -6.32
N PRO A 65 4.66 13.25 -5.94
CA PRO A 65 3.28 13.10 -6.41
C PRO A 65 3.10 13.06 -7.93
N LEU A 66 4.01 13.67 -8.69
CA LEU A 66 3.93 13.70 -10.15
C LEU A 66 4.56 12.47 -10.83
N LYS A 67 5.38 11.71 -10.11
CA LYS A 67 6.10 10.55 -10.66
C LYS A 67 5.68 9.23 -10.04
N ASN A 68 5.11 9.26 -8.84
CA ASN A 68 4.79 8.09 -8.03
C ASN A 68 3.28 7.87 -7.90
N ALA A 69 2.49 8.32 -8.88
CA ALA A 69 1.08 7.96 -8.94
C ALA A 69 0.93 6.48 -9.33
N HIS A 70 0.10 5.75 -8.59
CA HIS A 70 -0.22 4.35 -8.81
C HIS A 70 -1.73 4.15 -8.84
N HIS A 71 -2.16 2.99 -9.36
CA HIS A 71 -3.58 2.65 -9.50
C HIS A 71 -3.96 1.44 -8.66
N HIS A 72 -4.93 1.59 -7.77
CA HIS A 72 -5.54 0.47 -7.07
C HIS A 72 -6.61 -0.18 -7.94
N VAL A 73 -6.33 -1.40 -8.41
CA VAL A 73 -7.24 -2.17 -9.29
C VAL A 73 -7.65 -3.52 -8.70
N LEU A 74 -7.14 -3.84 -7.51
CA LEU A 74 -7.44 -5.03 -6.73
C LEU A 74 -7.62 -4.64 -5.27
N ASP A 75 -8.45 -5.38 -4.54
CA ASP A 75 -8.60 -5.25 -3.09
C ASP A 75 -7.22 -5.29 -2.41
N TYR A 76 -7.04 -4.49 -1.37
CA TYR A 76 -5.75 -4.45 -0.67
C TYR A 76 -5.89 -4.29 0.83
N VAL A 77 -4.81 -4.70 1.49
CA VAL A 77 -4.57 -4.44 2.90
C VAL A 77 -3.31 -3.59 3.02
N PHE A 78 -3.37 -2.57 3.85
CA PHE A 78 -2.21 -1.76 4.21
C PHE A 78 -1.88 -1.99 5.67
N VAL A 79 -0.70 -2.55 5.95
CA VAL A 79 -0.24 -2.90 7.30
C VAL A 79 0.85 -1.94 7.72
N TYR A 80 0.59 -1.12 8.74
CA TYR A 80 1.56 -0.18 9.29
C TYR A 80 2.51 -0.90 10.25
N VAL A 81 3.76 -1.05 9.85
CA VAL A 81 4.81 -1.68 10.68
C VAL A 81 5.61 -0.66 11.51
N ALA A 82 5.22 0.61 11.46
CA ALA A 82 5.71 1.71 12.28
C ALA A 82 4.68 2.85 12.26
N CYS A 83 4.73 3.76 13.24
CA CYS A 83 3.93 4.99 13.21
C CYS A 83 4.31 5.82 11.98
N GLY A 84 3.32 6.40 11.30
CA GLY A 84 3.53 7.09 10.03
C GLY A 84 2.50 8.16 9.75
N ARG A 85 2.82 9.05 8.80
CA ARG A 85 1.85 9.96 8.20
C ARG A 85 1.99 9.93 6.68
N LEU A 86 0.92 9.58 5.98
CA LEU A 86 0.87 9.57 4.52
C LEU A 86 -0.10 10.65 4.02
N LEU A 87 0.43 11.56 3.21
CA LEU A 87 -0.36 12.59 2.54
C LEU A 87 -0.75 12.10 1.14
N GLY A 88 -2.04 12.07 0.87
CA GLY A 88 -2.61 11.68 -0.41
C GLY A 88 -2.68 12.84 -1.40
N TYR A 89 -2.22 12.58 -2.62
CA TYR A 89 -2.29 13.49 -3.74
C TYR A 89 -3.13 12.86 -4.85
N HIS A 90 -3.88 13.70 -5.56
CA HIS A 90 -4.50 13.30 -6.80
C HIS A 90 -3.42 12.96 -7.85
N PRO A 91 -3.73 12.11 -8.85
CA PRO A 91 -2.75 11.69 -9.86
C PRO A 91 -2.15 12.83 -10.71
N ASP A 92 -2.80 14.00 -10.73
CA ASP A 92 -2.32 15.24 -11.36
C ASP A 92 -1.35 16.04 -10.46
N GLY A 93 -1.04 15.54 -9.28
CA GLY A 93 -0.17 16.18 -8.29
C GLY A 93 -0.87 17.21 -7.39
N ARG A 94 -2.19 17.38 -7.49
CA ARG A 94 -2.93 18.27 -6.58
C ARG A 94 -3.00 17.63 -5.18
N PRO A 95 -2.65 18.35 -4.10
CA PRO A 95 -2.71 17.81 -2.74
C PRO A 95 -4.14 17.67 -2.23
N GLY A 96 -4.30 16.94 -1.12
CA GLY A 96 -5.51 16.96 -0.30
C GLY A 96 -6.52 15.86 -0.62
N LEU A 97 -6.06 14.74 -1.18
CA LEU A 97 -6.91 13.56 -1.35
C LEU A 97 -7.19 12.88 0.00
N PHE A 98 -6.16 12.73 0.83
CA PHE A 98 -6.27 12.27 2.23
C PHE A 98 -5.08 12.74 3.06
N ASP A 99 -5.20 12.64 4.38
CA ASP A 99 -4.13 12.87 5.36
C ASP A 99 -4.25 11.79 6.44
N SER A 100 -3.48 10.71 6.26
CA SER A 100 -3.56 9.52 7.10
C SER A 100 -2.45 9.54 8.13
N VAL A 101 -2.80 9.64 9.41
CA VAL A 101 -1.88 9.47 10.54
C VAL A 101 -2.21 8.12 11.17
N MET A 102 -1.22 7.24 11.24
CA MET A 102 -1.43 5.85 11.62
C MET A 102 -0.39 5.39 12.64
N GLU A 103 -0.83 4.53 13.55
CA GLU A 103 -0.02 3.96 14.61
C GLU A 103 0.66 2.66 14.17
N ASN A 104 1.68 2.26 14.93
CA ASN A 104 2.34 0.97 14.73
C ASN A 104 1.34 -0.19 14.93
N ASN A 105 1.35 -1.13 13.99
CA ASN A 105 0.47 -2.30 13.88
C ASN A 105 -0.98 -2.02 13.46
N GLU A 106 -1.30 -0.81 13.00
CA GLU A 106 -2.62 -0.56 12.39
C GLU A 106 -2.74 -1.24 11.03
N VAL A 107 -3.97 -1.66 10.72
CA VAL A 107 -4.31 -2.38 9.49
C VAL A 107 -5.53 -1.73 8.87
N VAL A 108 -5.43 -1.39 7.59
CA VAL A 108 -6.54 -0.87 6.79
C VAL A 108 -6.83 -1.86 5.67
N TRP A 109 -8.10 -2.21 5.50
CA TRP A 109 -8.59 -3.01 4.39
C TRP A 109 -9.44 -2.13 3.47
N GLU A 110 -9.21 -2.22 2.17
CA GLU A 110 -9.98 -1.49 1.17
C GLU A 110 -10.46 -2.45 0.08
N GLU A 111 -11.78 -2.49 -0.11
CA GLU A 111 -12.42 -3.20 -1.21
C GLU A 111 -12.47 -2.31 -2.44
N ILE A 112 -11.93 -2.81 -3.55
CA ILE A 112 -11.83 -2.10 -4.80
C ILE A 112 -12.91 -2.62 -5.76
N PRO A 113 -13.78 -1.73 -6.27
CA PRO A 113 -14.82 -2.15 -7.21
C PRO A 113 -14.20 -2.63 -8.51
N SER A 114 -14.87 -3.55 -9.20
CA SER A 114 -14.40 -4.11 -10.48
C SER A 114 -14.27 -3.06 -11.59
N THR A 115 -14.90 -1.89 -11.44
CA THR A 115 -14.78 -0.75 -12.35
C THR A 115 -13.54 0.11 -12.11
N ALA A 116 -12.77 -0.15 -11.05
CA ALA A 116 -11.65 0.70 -10.66
C ALA A 116 -10.55 0.79 -11.73
N ALA A 117 -10.27 -0.29 -12.46
CA ALA A 117 -9.22 -0.31 -13.47
C ALA A 117 -9.37 0.81 -14.53
N GLU A 118 -10.60 1.23 -14.81
CA GLU A 118 -10.94 2.26 -15.79
C GLU A 118 -11.33 3.61 -15.14
N ASN A 119 -11.38 3.69 -13.80
CA ASN A 119 -11.73 4.90 -13.07
C ASN A 119 -10.51 5.49 -12.35
N VAL A 120 -10.04 6.64 -12.86
CA VAL A 120 -8.89 7.38 -12.33
C VAL A 120 -9.02 7.81 -10.85
N GLU A 121 -10.23 7.81 -10.28
CA GLU A 121 -10.45 8.11 -8.86
C GLU A 121 -9.81 7.09 -7.91
N TYR A 122 -9.49 5.89 -8.40
CA TYR A 122 -8.76 4.86 -7.64
C TYR A 122 -7.24 4.95 -7.82
N ALA A 123 -6.77 5.95 -8.57
CA ALA A 123 -5.36 6.28 -8.65
C ALA A 123 -5.02 7.44 -7.70
N HIS A 124 -3.83 7.37 -7.12
CA HIS A 124 -3.30 8.46 -6.31
C HIS A 124 -1.79 8.35 -6.17
N ALA A 125 -1.17 9.40 -5.64
CA ALA A 125 0.21 9.37 -5.18
C ALA A 125 0.28 9.63 -3.67
N GLY A 126 1.35 9.14 -3.05
CA GLY A 126 1.63 9.33 -1.63
C GLY A 126 2.88 10.18 -1.41
N LYS A 127 2.85 11.01 -0.37
CA LYS A 127 4.03 11.68 0.17
C LYS A 127 4.12 11.45 1.68
N ASN A 128 5.32 11.18 2.18
CA ASN A 128 5.55 11.13 3.62
C ASN A 128 5.29 12.52 4.23
N GLY A 129 4.36 12.58 5.19
CA GLY A 129 4.00 13.81 5.90
C GLY A 129 4.85 14.09 7.14
N LEU A 130 5.80 13.21 7.46
CA LEU A 130 6.76 13.41 8.55
C LEU A 130 7.95 14.22 8.04
N LYS A 131 8.29 15.30 8.76
CA LYS A 131 9.38 16.22 8.42
C LYS A 131 10.76 15.77 8.92
N ASN A 132 10.79 14.84 9.88
CA ASN A 132 12.00 14.30 10.48
C ASN A 132 11.88 12.78 10.56
N LYS A 133 13.02 12.06 10.53
CA LYS A 133 13.04 10.63 10.89
C LYS A 133 12.55 10.51 12.32
N ILE A 134 11.38 9.92 12.52
CA ILE A 134 11.00 9.46 13.85
C ILE A 134 11.88 8.24 14.12
N THR A 135 12.88 8.40 14.97
CA THR A 135 13.57 7.26 15.56
C THR A 135 12.57 6.54 16.45
N TRP A 136 12.07 5.38 15.99
CA TRP A 136 11.29 4.49 16.82
C TRP A 136 12.15 4.02 18.00
N THR A 137 11.89 4.55 19.19
CA THR A 137 12.44 4.03 20.45
C THR A 137 11.45 3.00 20.97
N GLY A 138 11.58 1.76 20.48
CA GLY A 138 10.71 0.66 20.92
C GLY A 138 10.65 0.55 22.43
N THR A 139 9.43 0.51 22.97
CA THR A 139 9.13 -0.03 24.30
C THR A 139 8.45 -1.36 24.15
#